data_AF-A0A2G5X8T7-F1
#
_entry.id   AF-A0A2G5X8T7-F1
#
_cell.length_a   1.000
_cell.length_b   1.000
_cell.length_c   1.000
_cell.angle_alpha   90.00
_cell.angle_beta   90.00
_cell.angle_gamma   90.00
#
_symmetry.space_group_name_H-M   'P 1'
#
loop_
_entity.id
_entity.type
_entity.pdbx_description
1 polymer ?
#
loop_
_entity_poly.entity_id
_entity_poly.type
_entity_poly.pdbx_seq_one_letter_code
_entity_poly.pdbx_strand_id
1 'polypeptide(L)'
;MRKLCRFLKLLVISALFIVITGCSNEESVKNEELKQENKQKEQNKQALIAIRDAAEKGQLPNQQWEVGETPFRTVQEQLGEADKIERDSNGIYAMYEKQQLKLRLTENNQVYTLRSLDSTVDDITLSQTEEVLGTADELVVEEGKPAFVYELNDEYQLTIIFSTSEKSGIIEEVAVVHKPSVEVQNVLQKMMLDEKLGQLLLIGVQGPQLDSVAKTLIQDKHVGGIILFKRNFESVSQSLDLINDLKQANTNADTPLFISADEEGGRVTRLPKALVKTPSNRKIGHVENGKYAYDVGELIGRKMSAFGLNMDFAPVLDVDSNPNNPVIGDRSYGADVQLVSKAGIQQANGMMSQHVIPVVKHFPGHGDTSVDSHIDLPVIKHNKERLQKVELPPFKRAIDGGVKAVMVGHLIVEAYDPKIPASFSKKIIQDLLRDELQFDGVVITDDLVMGAVGKNYAIGEAAVRSIQAGGDILLVGHNYTPVNEILTALQKAIDEGTLTEKRINESVERILLLKQQYQINDVQKDKVDVEKLNRQTMELIKKIEARN
;
A
#
# COMPACT_ATOMS: atom_id res chain seq x y z
N MET A 1 70.01 73.21 -20.35
CA MET A 1 70.00 71.73 -20.38
C MET A 1 69.76 71.02 -19.03
N ARG A 2 69.73 71.69 -17.86
CA ARG A 2 69.44 71.03 -16.55
C ARG A 2 67.96 70.99 -16.11
N LYS A 3 67.05 71.66 -16.81
CA LYS A 3 65.59 71.65 -16.48
C LYS A 3 64.76 70.63 -17.26
N LEU A 4 65.26 70.08 -18.37
CA LEU A 4 64.54 69.10 -19.19
C LEU A 4 64.69 67.65 -18.67
N CYS A 5 65.71 67.37 -17.85
CA CYS A 5 66.00 66.02 -17.34
C CYS A 5 65.25 65.66 -16.03
N ARG A 6 64.64 66.64 -15.34
CA ARG A 6 63.86 66.40 -14.11
C ARG A 6 62.38 66.10 -14.38
N PHE A 7 61.82 66.61 -15.47
CA PHE A 7 60.42 66.37 -15.84
C PHE A 7 60.19 64.96 -16.39
N LEU A 8 61.17 64.41 -17.11
CA LEU A 8 61.09 63.05 -17.67
C LEU A 8 61.22 61.94 -16.59
N LYS A 9 61.90 62.21 -15.46
CA LYS A 9 62.00 61.26 -14.35
C LYS A 9 60.75 61.20 -13.47
N LEU A 10 59.98 62.29 -13.34
CA LEU A 10 58.71 62.28 -12.58
C LEU A 10 57.58 61.58 -13.35
N LEU A 11 57.53 61.74 -14.68
CA LEU A 11 56.50 61.13 -15.53
C LEU A 11 56.66 59.61 -15.67
N VAL A 12 57.89 59.10 -15.61
CA VAL A 12 58.15 57.65 -15.60
C VAL A 12 57.83 57.02 -14.23
N ILE A 13 58.03 57.75 -13.12
CA ILE A 13 57.69 57.23 -11.77
C ILE A 13 56.17 57.25 -11.52
N SER A 14 55.43 58.25 -12.03
CA SER A 14 53.96 58.27 -11.94
C SER A 14 53.29 57.24 -12.86
N ALA A 15 53.85 57.00 -14.06
CA ALA A 15 53.36 55.95 -14.95
C ALA A 15 53.66 54.54 -14.40
N LEU A 16 54.80 54.34 -13.73
CA LEU A 16 55.12 53.07 -13.08
C LEU A 16 54.24 52.82 -11.84
N PHE A 17 53.89 53.87 -11.07
CA PHE A 17 52.98 53.72 -9.92
C PHE A 17 51.55 53.37 -10.35
N ILE A 18 51.02 53.97 -11.43
CA ILE A 18 49.67 53.68 -11.94
C ILE A 18 49.59 52.26 -12.54
N VAL A 19 50.65 51.78 -13.20
CA VAL A 19 50.73 50.40 -13.71
C VAL A 19 50.87 49.39 -12.55
N ILE A 20 51.66 49.69 -11.52
CA ILE A 20 51.83 48.79 -10.36
C ILE A 20 50.55 48.74 -9.49
N THR A 21 49.85 49.87 -9.28
CA THR A 21 48.56 49.86 -8.56
C THR A 21 47.40 49.30 -9.38
N GLY A 22 47.44 49.46 -10.72
CA GLY A 22 46.47 48.84 -11.63
C GLY A 22 46.63 47.32 -11.69
N CYS A 23 47.85 46.82 -11.81
CA CYS A 23 48.13 45.37 -11.78
C CYS A 23 47.85 44.75 -10.40
N SER A 24 48.12 45.45 -9.29
CA SER A 24 47.79 44.92 -7.95
C SER A 24 46.28 44.87 -7.67
N ASN A 25 45.49 45.81 -8.23
CA ASN A 25 44.03 45.78 -8.14
C ASN A 25 43.42 44.70 -9.07
N GLU A 26 43.99 44.47 -10.26
CA GLU A 26 43.55 43.38 -11.15
C GLU A 26 43.88 42.00 -10.56
N GLU A 27 45.05 41.83 -9.92
CA GLU A 27 45.39 40.59 -9.20
C GLU A 27 44.54 40.38 -7.95
N SER A 28 44.17 41.44 -7.22
CA SER A 28 43.29 41.31 -6.06
C SER A 28 41.87 40.95 -6.46
N VAL A 29 41.32 41.57 -7.53
CA VAL A 29 40.00 41.25 -8.07
C VAL A 29 39.96 39.82 -8.62
N LYS A 30 40.96 39.40 -9.41
CA LYS A 30 41.06 38.01 -9.89
C LYS A 30 41.16 37.00 -8.75
N ASN A 31 41.90 37.31 -7.69
CA ASN A 31 42.01 36.43 -6.51
C ASN A 31 40.70 36.36 -5.70
N GLU A 32 39.90 37.43 -5.66
CA GLU A 32 38.58 37.41 -5.05
C GLU A 32 37.57 36.63 -5.91
N GLU A 33 37.59 36.81 -7.23
CA GLU A 33 36.80 36.03 -8.19
C GLU A 33 37.12 34.53 -8.09
N LEU A 34 38.40 34.15 -8.09
CA LEU A 34 38.86 32.77 -7.90
C LEU A 34 38.42 32.18 -6.55
N LYS A 35 38.41 32.97 -5.47
CA LYS A 35 37.93 32.50 -4.16
C LYS A 35 36.43 32.30 -4.15
N GLN A 36 35.68 33.18 -4.81
CA GLN A 36 34.24 33.10 -4.91
C GLN A 36 33.82 31.92 -5.79
N GLU A 37 34.52 31.68 -6.90
CA GLU A 37 34.32 30.53 -7.79
C GLU A 37 34.64 29.20 -7.07
N ASN A 38 35.75 29.11 -6.32
CA ASN A 38 36.06 27.92 -5.53
C ASN A 38 35.04 27.67 -4.42
N LYS A 39 34.55 28.73 -3.76
CA LYS A 39 33.51 28.62 -2.74
C LYS A 39 32.20 28.13 -3.35
N GLN A 40 31.81 28.64 -4.52
CA GLN A 40 30.63 28.19 -5.24
C GLN A 40 30.77 26.74 -5.68
N LYS A 41 31.94 26.33 -6.20
CA LYS A 41 32.20 24.93 -6.58
C LYS A 41 32.05 23.98 -5.40
N GLU A 42 32.57 24.35 -4.23
CA GLU A 42 32.40 23.54 -3.02
C GLU A 42 30.94 23.52 -2.54
N GLN A 43 30.21 24.63 -2.63
CA GLN A 43 28.78 24.68 -2.31
C GLN A 43 27.95 23.77 -3.25
N ASN A 44 28.20 23.83 -4.56
CA ASN A 44 27.56 22.97 -5.56
C ASN A 44 27.82 21.49 -5.26
N LYS A 45 29.07 21.16 -4.91
CA LYS A 45 29.44 19.81 -4.52
C LYS A 45 28.67 19.33 -3.29
N GLN A 46 28.58 20.15 -2.24
CA GLN A 46 27.83 19.79 -1.04
C GLN A 46 26.33 19.65 -1.30
N ALA A 47 25.77 20.48 -2.19
CA ALA A 47 24.36 20.36 -2.60
C ALA A 47 24.09 19.02 -3.32
N LEU A 48 24.96 18.61 -4.25
CA LEU A 48 24.86 17.33 -4.94
C LEU A 48 24.98 16.13 -3.98
N ILE A 49 25.90 16.19 -3.01
CA ILE A 49 26.03 15.16 -1.98
C ILE A 49 24.75 15.09 -1.13
N ALA A 50 24.22 16.23 -0.69
CA ALA A 50 22.99 16.27 0.10
C ALA A 50 21.78 15.72 -0.67
N ILE A 51 21.69 16.01 -1.98
CA ILE A 51 20.67 15.44 -2.86
C ILE A 51 20.78 13.91 -2.89
N ARG A 52 21.98 13.39 -3.14
CA ARG A 52 22.21 11.94 -3.17
C ARG A 52 21.87 11.28 -1.83
N ASP A 53 22.38 11.82 -0.73
CA ASP A 53 22.18 11.27 0.62
C ASP A 53 20.70 11.27 1.05
N ALA A 54 19.92 12.28 0.60
CA ALA A 54 18.48 12.33 0.81
C ALA A 54 17.76 11.33 -0.10
N ALA A 55 18.14 11.25 -1.37
CA ALA A 55 17.51 10.36 -2.35
C ALA A 55 17.76 8.88 -2.04
N GLU A 56 18.89 8.53 -1.42
CA GLU A 56 19.17 7.18 -0.89
C GLU A 56 18.16 6.73 0.18
N LYS A 57 17.37 7.68 0.72
CA LYS A 57 16.29 7.45 1.71
C LYS A 57 14.91 7.81 1.16
N GLY A 58 14.75 7.89 -0.17
CA GLY A 58 13.47 8.23 -0.80
C GLY A 58 13.04 9.69 -0.66
N GLN A 59 13.94 10.61 -0.29
CA GLN A 59 13.61 12.01 -0.01
C GLN A 59 14.37 12.97 -0.93
N LEU A 60 13.98 14.25 -0.93
CA LEU A 60 14.79 15.34 -1.49
C LEU A 60 15.13 16.34 -0.38
N PRO A 61 16.25 17.10 -0.51
CA PRO A 61 16.57 18.15 0.44
C PRO A 61 15.40 19.12 0.62
N ASN A 62 15.18 19.57 1.86
CA ASN A 62 14.10 20.51 2.22
C ASN A 62 12.67 20.00 1.96
N GLN A 63 12.49 18.73 1.58
CA GLN A 63 11.19 18.07 1.50
C GLN A 63 11.05 17.09 2.67
N GLN A 64 9.82 16.96 3.18
CA GLN A 64 9.48 16.06 4.28
C GLN A 64 8.78 14.77 3.81
N TRP A 65 8.70 14.60 2.50
CA TRP A 65 7.99 13.49 1.85
C TRP A 65 8.99 12.42 1.44
N GLU A 66 8.62 11.19 1.70
CA GLU A 66 9.38 9.99 1.33
C GLU A 66 8.60 9.21 0.28
N VAL A 67 9.22 8.96 -0.89
CA VAL A 67 8.59 8.19 -1.96
C VAL A 67 8.41 6.74 -1.52
N GLY A 68 7.30 6.11 -1.92
CA GLY A 68 6.94 4.75 -1.49
C GLY A 68 6.25 4.67 -0.13
N GLU A 69 6.56 5.59 0.77
CA GLU A 69 6.01 5.61 2.14
C GLU A 69 4.92 6.67 2.34
N THR A 70 5.05 7.84 1.70
CA THR A 70 4.16 8.99 1.92
C THR A 70 2.88 8.88 1.08
N PRO A 71 1.69 8.75 1.71
CA PRO A 71 0.43 8.87 0.99
C PRO A 71 0.22 10.31 0.49
N PHE A 72 -0.33 10.48 -0.70
CA PHE A 72 -0.66 11.79 -1.27
C PHE A 72 -1.62 12.58 -0.39
N ARG A 73 -2.54 11.87 0.29
CA ARG A 73 -3.46 12.50 1.24
C ARG A 73 -2.74 13.20 2.38
N THR A 74 -1.63 12.66 2.87
CA THR A 74 -0.80 13.31 3.89
C THR A 74 -0.22 14.62 3.37
N VAL A 75 0.16 14.67 2.09
CA VAL A 75 0.61 15.90 1.43
C VAL A 75 -0.56 16.90 1.37
N GLN A 76 -1.75 16.47 0.95
CA GLN A 76 -2.92 17.33 0.86
C GLN A 76 -3.36 17.90 2.22
N GLU A 77 -3.26 17.10 3.29
CA GLU A 77 -3.60 17.54 4.65
C GLU A 77 -2.67 18.67 5.14
N GLN A 78 -1.42 18.72 4.66
CA GLN A 78 -0.44 19.72 5.08
C GLN A 78 -0.30 20.90 4.12
N LEU A 79 -0.38 20.66 2.81
CA LEU A 79 -0.19 21.68 1.78
C LEU A 79 -1.51 22.23 1.22
N GLY A 80 -2.63 21.55 1.45
CA GLY A 80 -3.91 21.83 0.79
C GLY A 80 -4.05 21.06 -0.53
N GLU A 81 -5.07 21.42 -1.31
CA GLU A 81 -5.23 20.82 -2.65
C GLU A 81 -4.10 21.23 -3.58
N ALA A 82 -3.71 20.34 -4.48
CA ALA A 82 -2.74 20.65 -5.53
C ALA A 82 -3.28 21.74 -6.45
N ASP A 83 -2.40 22.63 -6.91
CA ASP A 83 -2.74 23.68 -7.88
C ASP A 83 -3.21 23.06 -9.21
N LYS A 84 -2.64 21.90 -9.56
CA LYS A 84 -3.01 21.13 -10.75
C LYS A 84 -2.90 19.63 -10.50
N ILE A 85 -3.86 18.88 -11.04
CA ILE A 85 -3.80 17.42 -11.14
C ILE A 85 -3.91 17.03 -12.62
N GLU A 86 -2.94 16.29 -13.12
CA GLU A 86 -2.91 15.76 -14.48
C GLU A 86 -2.86 14.24 -14.46
N ARG A 87 -3.42 13.60 -15.49
CA ARG A 87 -3.39 12.15 -15.66
C ARG A 87 -3.00 11.83 -17.10
N ASP A 88 -1.99 10.99 -17.27
CA ASP A 88 -1.55 10.49 -18.57
C ASP A 88 -1.36 8.97 -18.53
N SER A 89 -0.67 8.40 -19.53
CA SER A 89 -0.37 6.97 -19.59
C SER A 89 0.65 6.49 -18.53
N ASN A 90 1.40 7.40 -17.91
CA ASN A 90 2.52 7.15 -17.02
C ASN A 90 2.19 7.38 -15.54
N GLY A 91 1.05 8.01 -15.24
CA GLY A 91 0.50 8.11 -13.89
C GLY A 91 -0.39 9.33 -13.66
N ILE A 92 -0.61 9.62 -12.37
CA ILE A 92 -1.26 10.85 -11.90
C ILE A 92 -0.17 11.78 -11.39
N TYR A 93 -0.24 13.05 -11.76
CA TYR A 93 0.70 14.07 -11.34
C TYR A 93 -0.03 15.15 -10.55
N ALA A 94 0.45 15.44 -9.34
CA ALA A 94 -0.02 16.56 -8.54
C ALA A 94 1.06 17.64 -8.47
N MET A 95 0.69 18.87 -8.83
CA MET A 95 1.60 20.00 -8.89
C MET A 95 1.24 21.02 -7.81
N TYR A 96 2.23 21.38 -7.01
CA TYR A 96 2.17 22.46 -6.03
C TYR A 96 3.17 23.55 -6.45
N GLU A 97 2.70 24.51 -7.24
CA GLU A 97 3.52 25.53 -7.89
C GLU A 97 4.24 26.40 -6.86
N LYS A 98 3.56 26.74 -5.75
CA LYS A 98 4.14 27.55 -4.67
C LYS A 98 5.29 26.85 -3.95
N GLN A 99 5.21 25.52 -3.83
CA GLN A 99 6.23 24.68 -3.19
C GLN A 99 7.25 24.16 -4.20
N GLN A 100 7.11 24.51 -5.49
CA GLN A 100 7.99 24.04 -6.56
C GLN A 100 8.10 22.50 -6.58
N LEU A 101 6.96 21.86 -6.29
CA LEU A 101 6.87 20.44 -6.00
C LEU A 101 5.94 19.77 -7.02
N LYS A 102 6.44 18.73 -7.68
CA LYS A 102 5.67 17.86 -8.56
C LYS A 102 5.73 16.44 -8.02
N LEU A 103 4.58 15.84 -7.76
CA LEU A 103 4.47 14.47 -7.28
C LEU A 103 3.92 13.61 -8.40
N ARG A 104 4.60 12.53 -8.76
CA ARG A 104 3.94 11.43 -9.46
C ARG A 104 3.39 10.49 -8.41
N LEU A 105 2.15 10.11 -8.58
CA LEU A 105 1.47 9.18 -7.72
C LEU A 105 1.42 7.82 -8.42
N THR A 106 1.53 6.76 -7.64
CA THR A 106 1.07 5.45 -8.10
C THR A 106 -0.43 5.53 -8.43
N GLU A 107 -0.99 4.51 -9.10
CA GLU A 107 -2.47 4.32 -9.16
C GLU A 107 -3.13 4.31 -7.77
N ASN A 108 -2.28 4.14 -6.78
CA ASN A 108 -2.53 3.89 -5.39
C ASN A 108 -2.41 5.17 -4.51
N ASN A 109 -2.27 6.35 -5.12
CA ASN A 109 -2.09 7.63 -4.43
C ASN A 109 -0.94 7.65 -3.41
N GLN A 110 0.02 6.74 -3.52
CA GLN A 110 1.30 6.87 -2.85
C GLN A 110 2.19 7.79 -3.67
N VAL A 111 2.96 8.65 -2.99
CA VAL A 111 3.96 9.47 -3.66
C VAL A 111 5.03 8.52 -4.21
N TYR A 112 5.03 8.34 -5.52
CA TYR A 112 5.89 7.40 -6.24
C TYR A 112 7.13 8.09 -6.80
N THR A 113 6.96 9.36 -7.18
CA THR A 113 8.05 10.23 -7.56
C THR A 113 7.87 11.54 -6.85
N LEU A 114 8.94 12.01 -6.21
CA LEU A 114 9.04 13.31 -5.59
C LEU A 114 9.99 14.13 -6.45
N ARG A 115 9.48 15.17 -7.11
CA ARG A 115 10.28 16.07 -7.94
C ARG A 115 10.25 17.48 -7.37
N SER A 116 11.44 18.07 -7.26
CA SER A 116 11.62 19.44 -6.79
C SER A 116 12.33 20.26 -7.86
N LEU A 117 11.84 21.48 -8.09
CA LEU A 117 12.60 22.55 -8.72
C LEU A 117 13.35 23.27 -7.58
N ASP A 118 14.39 22.65 -7.03
CA ASP A 118 15.17 23.31 -5.98
C ASP A 118 16.11 24.35 -6.62
N SER A 119 15.81 25.64 -6.43
CA SER A 119 16.63 26.75 -6.94
C SER A 119 18.10 26.76 -6.48
N THR A 120 18.46 25.93 -5.49
CA THR A 120 19.84 25.80 -5.00
C THR A 120 20.76 25.08 -5.97
N VAL A 121 20.24 24.46 -7.04
CA VAL A 121 21.03 23.71 -8.03
C VAL A 121 20.98 24.26 -9.45
N ASP A 122 20.30 25.39 -9.68
CA ASP A 122 20.06 25.97 -11.02
C ASP A 122 21.35 26.34 -11.79
N ASP A 123 22.48 26.48 -11.10
CA ASP A 123 23.79 26.82 -11.69
C ASP A 123 24.77 25.62 -11.77
N ILE A 124 24.32 24.41 -11.42
CA ILE A 124 25.17 23.21 -11.43
C ILE A 124 25.16 22.59 -12.83
N THR A 125 26.33 22.42 -13.42
CA THR A 125 26.45 21.83 -14.76
C THR A 125 26.53 20.31 -14.74
N LEU A 126 26.19 19.65 -15.85
CA LEU A 126 26.35 18.21 -16.04
C LEU A 126 27.79 17.75 -15.75
N SER A 127 28.78 18.55 -16.16
CA SER A 127 30.19 18.25 -15.84
C SER A 127 30.48 18.26 -14.34
N GLN A 128 29.88 19.17 -13.58
CA GLN A 128 30.05 19.22 -12.13
C GLN A 128 29.30 18.06 -11.46
N THR A 129 28.11 17.73 -11.96
CA THR A 129 27.32 16.59 -11.47
C THR A 129 28.09 15.28 -11.65
N GLU A 130 28.67 15.04 -12.82
CA GLU A 130 29.48 13.84 -13.05
C GLU A 130 30.77 13.80 -12.21
N GLU A 131 31.38 14.95 -11.90
CA GLU A 131 32.55 15.03 -11.01
C GLU A 131 32.21 14.53 -9.59
N VAL A 132 30.96 14.68 -9.16
CA VAL A 132 30.50 14.36 -7.79
C VAL A 132 29.75 13.04 -7.71
N LEU A 133 28.78 12.81 -8.59
CA LEU A 133 27.92 11.63 -8.60
C LEU A 133 28.46 10.49 -9.47
N GLY A 134 29.41 10.80 -10.35
CA GLY A 134 29.91 9.86 -11.36
C GLY A 134 29.08 9.87 -12.65
N THR A 135 29.37 8.92 -13.54
CA THR A 135 28.59 8.71 -14.75
C THR A 135 27.21 8.15 -14.40
N ALA A 136 26.15 8.67 -15.01
CA ALA A 136 24.80 8.13 -14.86
C ALA A 136 24.70 6.70 -15.44
N ASP A 137 23.83 5.89 -14.84
CA ASP A 137 23.57 4.52 -15.28
C ASP A 137 22.73 4.48 -16.57
N GLU A 138 21.81 5.44 -16.72
CA GLU A 138 20.97 5.56 -17.91
C GLU A 138 20.78 7.03 -18.31
N LEU A 139 20.62 7.26 -19.61
CA LEU A 139 20.21 8.54 -20.19
C LEU A 139 18.87 8.35 -20.89
N VAL A 140 17.84 9.02 -20.39
CA VAL A 140 16.48 9.01 -20.95
C VAL A 140 16.05 10.41 -21.35
N VAL A 141 14.91 10.52 -22.05
CA VAL A 141 14.30 11.79 -22.41
C VAL A 141 12.97 11.93 -21.68
N GLU A 142 12.86 12.93 -20.81
CA GLU A 142 11.63 13.25 -20.07
C GLU A 142 11.13 14.63 -20.45
N GLU A 143 9.86 14.72 -20.87
CA GLU A 143 9.23 16.00 -21.28
C GLU A 143 10.05 16.77 -22.35
N GLY A 144 10.77 16.04 -23.20
CA GLY A 144 11.62 16.59 -24.26
C GLY A 144 13.02 17.04 -23.81
N LYS A 145 13.39 16.78 -22.55
CA LYS A 145 14.70 17.15 -21.97
C LYS A 145 15.52 15.92 -21.59
N PRO A 146 16.86 16.00 -21.63
CA PRO A 146 17.73 14.90 -21.21
C PRO A 146 17.68 14.71 -19.69
N ALA A 147 17.39 13.48 -19.28
CA ALA A 147 17.31 13.07 -17.89
C ALA A 147 18.34 11.96 -17.61
N PHE A 148 19.21 12.20 -16.64
CA PHE A 148 20.29 11.30 -16.25
C PHE A 148 19.86 10.54 -15.00
N VAL A 149 19.80 9.21 -15.10
CA VAL A 149 19.32 8.31 -14.04
C VAL A 149 20.51 7.69 -13.33
N TYR A 150 20.49 7.77 -12.00
CA TYR A 150 21.48 7.20 -11.09
C TYR A 150 20.79 6.15 -10.21
N GLU A 151 21.26 4.92 -10.29
CA GLU A 151 20.81 3.79 -9.47
C GLU A 151 21.43 3.90 -8.07
N LEU A 152 20.61 4.21 -7.05
CA LEU A 152 21.13 4.45 -5.71
C LEU A 152 21.20 3.17 -4.87
N ASN A 153 20.08 2.44 -4.78
CA ASN A 153 19.93 1.18 -4.06
C ASN A 153 18.70 0.40 -4.59
N ASP A 154 18.32 -0.72 -3.97
CA ASP A 154 17.22 -1.57 -4.45
C ASP A 154 15.84 -0.89 -4.43
N GLU A 155 15.67 0.22 -3.69
CA GLU A 155 14.39 0.91 -3.49
C GLU A 155 14.30 2.26 -4.22
N TYR A 156 15.41 2.95 -4.52
CA TYR A 156 15.37 4.32 -5.00
C TYR A 156 16.29 4.58 -6.21
N GLN A 157 15.80 5.44 -7.10
CA GLN A 157 16.55 6.06 -8.20
C GLN A 157 16.56 7.57 -8.02
N LEU A 158 17.69 8.20 -8.39
CA LEU A 158 17.80 9.65 -8.56
C LEU A 158 17.82 9.98 -10.04
N THR A 159 16.94 10.87 -10.47
CA THR A 159 16.90 11.40 -11.84
C THR A 159 17.20 12.89 -11.81
N ILE A 160 18.19 13.32 -12.57
CA ILE A 160 18.54 14.75 -12.73
C ILE A 160 18.28 15.15 -14.17
N ILE A 161 17.41 16.13 -14.38
CA ILE A 161 17.05 16.65 -15.70
C ILE A 161 17.87 17.88 -15.97
N PHE A 162 18.48 17.92 -17.15
CA PHE A 162 19.31 19.02 -17.59
C PHE A 162 18.68 19.77 -18.76
N SER A 163 19.06 21.03 -18.94
CA SER A 163 18.68 21.83 -20.10
C SER A 163 19.20 21.26 -21.43
N THR A 164 20.32 20.53 -21.41
CA THR A 164 20.93 19.86 -22.56
C THR A 164 21.82 18.70 -22.11
N SER A 165 22.13 17.76 -23.01
CA SER A 165 23.03 16.63 -22.75
C SER A 165 24.52 17.00 -22.91
N GLU A 166 24.82 18.26 -23.26
CA GLU A 166 26.17 18.80 -23.27
C GLU A 166 26.69 19.03 -21.84
N LYS A 167 28.02 19.00 -21.66
CA LYS A 167 28.68 19.19 -20.35
C LYS A 167 28.35 20.52 -19.67
N SER A 168 27.94 21.51 -20.45
CA SER A 168 27.50 22.84 -20.01
C SER A 168 26.01 22.90 -19.61
N GLY A 169 25.23 21.84 -19.85
CA GLY A 169 23.83 21.77 -19.46
C GLY A 169 23.69 21.93 -17.96
N ILE A 170 22.71 22.72 -17.52
CA ILE A 170 22.45 23.02 -16.11
C ILE A 170 21.29 22.17 -15.60
N ILE A 171 21.32 21.82 -14.31
CA ILE A 171 20.21 21.12 -13.65
C ILE A 171 18.97 22.02 -13.71
N GLU A 172 17.87 21.47 -14.20
CA GLU A 172 16.58 22.13 -14.15
C GLU A 172 15.67 21.48 -13.11
N GLU A 173 15.73 20.15 -12.97
CA GLU A 173 14.87 19.42 -12.04
C GLU A 173 15.60 18.22 -11.44
N VAL A 174 15.25 17.91 -10.20
CA VAL A 174 15.72 16.73 -9.48
C VAL A 174 14.51 15.91 -9.03
N ALA A 175 14.54 14.60 -9.29
CA ALA A 175 13.49 13.69 -8.89
C ALA A 175 14.08 12.47 -8.19
N VAL A 176 13.43 12.05 -7.09
CA VAL A 176 13.64 10.72 -6.50
C VAL A 176 12.42 9.86 -6.85
N VAL A 177 12.68 8.62 -7.25
CA VAL A 177 11.66 7.65 -7.67
C VAL A 177 11.77 6.45 -6.76
N HIS A 178 10.65 6.00 -6.18
CA HIS A 178 10.59 4.69 -5.56
C HIS A 178 10.51 3.64 -6.66
N LYS A 179 11.43 2.69 -6.67
CA LYS A 179 11.39 1.56 -7.59
C LYS A 179 10.20 0.68 -7.22
N PRO A 180 9.42 0.15 -8.18
CA PRO A 180 8.63 -1.04 -7.91
C PRO A 180 9.61 -2.11 -7.41
N SER A 181 9.34 -2.81 -6.30
CA SER A 181 10.30 -3.78 -5.76
C SER A 181 10.83 -4.66 -6.89
N VAL A 182 12.13 -4.54 -7.15
CA VAL A 182 12.80 -5.26 -8.24
C VAL A 182 12.59 -6.76 -8.04
N GLU A 183 12.54 -7.20 -6.79
CA GLU A 183 12.19 -8.57 -6.40
C GLU A 183 10.77 -8.96 -6.82
N VAL A 184 9.77 -8.13 -6.51
CA VAL A 184 8.37 -8.40 -6.89
C VAL A 184 8.21 -8.44 -8.40
N GLN A 185 8.79 -7.48 -9.12
CA GLN A 185 8.75 -7.45 -10.58
C GLN A 185 9.46 -8.67 -11.19
N ASN A 186 10.60 -9.07 -10.63
CA ASN A 186 11.32 -10.27 -11.05
C ASN A 186 10.51 -11.55 -10.82
N VAL A 187 9.79 -11.66 -9.71
CA VAL A 187 8.89 -12.79 -9.45
C VAL A 187 7.73 -12.76 -10.46
N LEU A 188 7.04 -11.63 -10.59
CA LEU A 188 5.87 -11.47 -11.47
C LEU A 188 6.19 -11.77 -12.94
N GLN A 189 7.35 -11.34 -13.44
CA GLN A 189 7.78 -11.57 -14.82
C GLN A 189 8.12 -13.04 -15.10
N LYS A 190 8.54 -13.80 -14.08
CA LYS A 190 8.86 -15.23 -14.20
C LYS A 190 7.63 -16.12 -14.10
N MET A 191 6.56 -15.63 -13.46
CA MET A 191 5.33 -16.40 -13.28
C MET A 191 4.67 -16.73 -14.61
N MET A 192 4.29 -17.99 -14.78
CA MET A 192 3.38 -18.44 -15.82
C MET A 192 1.96 -17.91 -15.55
N LEU A 193 1.12 -17.85 -16.59
CA LEU A 193 -0.26 -17.38 -16.44
C LEU A 193 -1.04 -18.20 -15.40
N ASP A 194 -0.89 -19.53 -15.39
CA ASP A 194 -1.55 -20.40 -14.41
C ASP A 194 -1.16 -20.06 -12.96
N GLU A 195 0.11 -19.71 -12.71
CA GLU A 195 0.58 -19.28 -11.40
C GLU A 195 -0.04 -17.94 -11.00
N LYS A 196 -0.13 -17.00 -11.96
CA LYS A 196 -0.77 -15.69 -11.76
C LYS A 196 -2.25 -15.83 -11.42
N LEU A 197 -2.98 -16.68 -12.15
CA LEU A 197 -4.39 -16.96 -11.89
C LEU A 197 -4.59 -17.66 -10.53
N GLY A 198 -3.68 -18.56 -10.16
CA GLY A 198 -3.65 -19.18 -8.83
C GLY A 198 -3.54 -18.15 -7.71
N GLN A 199 -2.68 -17.13 -7.85
CA GLN A 199 -2.52 -16.09 -6.84
C GLN A 199 -3.80 -15.30 -6.55
N LEU A 200 -4.73 -15.23 -7.50
CA LEU A 200 -6.03 -14.56 -7.32
C LEU A 200 -7.02 -15.37 -6.47
N LEU A 201 -6.65 -16.56 -6.00
CA LEU A 201 -7.55 -17.46 -5.26
C LEU A 201 -7.16 -17.61 -3.80
N LEU A 202 -8.16 -17.51 -2.93
CA LEU A 202 -8.07 -17.86 -1.52
C LEU A 202 -9.12 -18.93 -1.20
N ILE A 203 -8.68 -20.13 -0.88
CA ILE A 203 -9.55 -21.31 -0.76
C ILE A 203 -9.70 -21.79 0.69
N GLY A 204 -10.81 -22.42 1.04
CA GLY A 204 -10.97 -23.01 2.38
C GLY A 204 -10.67 -24.50 2.46
N VAL A 205 -10.14 -24.97 3.59
CA VAL A 205 -9.88 -26.40 3.84
C VAL A 205 -11.12 -27.09 4.44
N GLN A 206 -11.44 -28.32 4.01
CA GLN A 206 -12.69 -29.00 4.41
C GLN A 206 -12.66 -29.62 5.81
N GLY A 207 -11.48 -30.02 6.30
CA GLY A 207 -11.34 -30.71 7.58
C GLY A 207 -10.17 -30.23 8.44
N PRO A 208 -9.93 -30.87 9.60
CA PRO A 208 -8.84 -30.53 10.52
C PRO A 208 -7.46 -30.99 10.01
N GLN A 209 -7.37 -31.60 8.84
CA GLN A 209 -6.12 -32.08 8.24
C GLN A 209 -6.05 -31.62 6.79
N LEU A 210 -4.83 -31.49 6.27
CA LEU A 210 -4.62 -31.18 4.86
C LEU A 210 -5.08 -32.38 4.02
N ASP A 211 -6.18 -32.20 3.30
CA ASP A 211 -6.67 -33.20 2.37
C ASP A 211 -5.94 -33.12 1.01
N SER A 212 -6.06 -34.19 0.21
CA SER A 212 -5.38 -34.28 -1.08
C SER A 212 -5.84 -33.24 -2.09
N VAL A 213 -7.09 -32.76 -2.00
CA VAL A 213 -7.62 -31.74 -2.92
C VAL A 213 -6.99 -30.39 -2.61
N ALA A 214 -6.99 -29.97 -1.34
CA ALA A 214 -6.29 -28.75 -0.91
C ALA A 214 -4.81 -28.80 -1.27
N LYS A 215 -4.15 -29.95 -1.08
CA LYS A 215 -2.75 -30.13 -1.43
C LYS A 215 -2.51 -29.92 -2.94
N THR A 216 -3.34 -30.52 -3.79
CA THR A 216 -3.29 -30.30 -5.24
C THR A 216 -3.56 -28.84 -5.62
N LEU A 217 -4.51 -28.17 -4.97
CA LEU A 217 -4.78 -26.76 -5.25
C LEU A 217 -3.59 -25.86 -4.88
N ILE A 218 -2.87 -26.18 -3.80
CA ILE A 218 -1.63 -25.48 -3.42
C ILE A 218 -0.52 -25.76 -4.44
N GLN A 219 -0.25 -27.04 -4.72
CA GLN A 219 0.93 -27.45 -5.47
C GLN A 219 0.80 -27.26 -6.99
N ASP A 220 -0.39 -27.54 -7.53
CA ASP A 220 -0.60 -27.63 -8.98
C ASP A 220 -1.43 -26.45 -9.51
N LYS A 221 -2.19 -25.78 -8.64
CA LYS A 221 -3.00 -24.59 -8.98
C LYS A 221 -2.49 -23.30 -8.33
N HIS A 222 -1.37 -23.38 -7.59
CA HIS A 222 -0.63 -22.23 -7.08
C HIS A 222 -1.50 -21.21 -6.34
N VAL A 223 -2.48 -21.69 -5.55
CA VAL A 223 -3.42 -20.79 -4.86
C VAL A 223 -2.69 -19.76 -4.01
N GLY A 224 -3.15 -18.50 -4.06
CA GLY A 224 -2.52 -17.39 -3.35
C GLY A 224 -2.66 -17.46 -1.83
N GLY A 225 -3.68 -18.17 -1.34
CA GLY A 225 -3.89 -18.36 0.10
C GLY A 225 -5.00 -19.33 0.51
N ILE A 226 -5.15 -19.45 1.82
CA ILE A 226 -6.04 -20.36 2.54
C ILE A 226 -6.86 -19.60 3.58
N ILE A 227 -8.15 -19.92 3.70
CA ILE A 227 -9.01 -19.50 4.82
C ILE A 227 -9.37 -20.71 5.68
N LEU A 228 -9.21 -20.55 7.00
CA LEU A 228 -9.55 -21.55 7.98
C LEU A 228 -10.81 -21.15 8.76
N PHE A 229 -11.69 -22.13 8.92
CA PHE A 229 -12.94 -22.04 9.65
C PHE A 229 -12.87 -22.85 10.94
N LYS A 230 -13.92 -22.75 11.76
CA LYS A 230 -14.04 -23.49 13.02
C LYS A 230 -13.84 -25.01 12.86
N ARG A 231 -14.21 -25.58 11.70
CA ARG A 231 -14.04 -27.01 11.38
C ARG A 231 -12.57 -27.44 11.29
N ASN A 232 -11.65 -26.49 11.11
CA ASN A 232 -10.22 -26.74 10.97
C ASN A 232 -9.47 -26.70 12.30
N PHE A 233 -10.13 -26.27 13.39
CA PHE A 233 -9.52 -26.06 14.71
C PHE A 233 -10.15 -26.96 15.79
N GLU A 234 -9.63 -28.18 15.95
CA GLU A 234 -10.08 -29.13 16.99
C GLU A 234 -9.27 -29.00 18.28
N SER A 235 -7.94 -28.93 18.17
CA SER A 235 -7.02 -28.76 19.30
C SER A 235 -5.82 -27.90 18.90
N VAL A 236 -5.07 -27.41 19.88
CA VAL A 236 -3.89 -26.55 19.62
C VAL A 236 -2.83 -27.28 18.80
N SER A 237 -2.51 -28.54 19.14
CA SER A 237 -1.53 -29.33 18.39
C SER A 237 -1.98 -29.58 16.96
N GLN A 238 -3.19 -30.12 16.77
CA GLN A 238 -3.71 -30.41 15.43
C GLN A 238 -3.79 -29.15 14.56
N SER A 239 -4.15 -28.00 15.13
CA SER A 239 -4.23 -26.75 14.38
C SER A 239 -2.86 -26.27 13.91
N LEU A 240 -1.84 -26.43 14.77
CA LEU A 240 -0.46 -26.13 14.44
C LEU A 240 0.04 -27.07 13.33
N ASP A 241 -0.25 -28.37 13.43
CA ASP A 241 0.10 -29.38 12.45
C ASP A 241 -0.52 -29.05 11.08
N LEU A 242 -1.82 -28.76 11.03
CA LEU A 242 -2.50 -28.36 9.78
C LEU A 242 -1.84 -27.15 9.12
N ILE A 243 -1.52 -26.10 9.89
CA ILE A 243 -0.92 -24.89 9.33
C ILE A 243 0.50 -25.14 8.83
N ASN A 244 1.27 -25.95 9.56
CA ASN A 244 2.60 -26.38 9.14
C ASN A 244 2.55 -27.27 7.88
N ASP A 245 1.54 -28.12 7.74
CA ASP A 245 1.32 -28.95 6.55
C ASP A 245 0.94 -28.09 5.33
N LEU A 246 0.12 -27.04 5.50
CA LEU A 246 -0.23 -26.10 4.43
C LEU A 246 1.02 -25.37 3.91
N LYS A 247 1.86 -24.88 4.82
CA LYS A 247 3.16 -24.27 4.50
C LYS A 247 4.10 -25.25 3.82
N GLN A 248 4.16 -26.48 4.31
CA GLN A 248 4.98 -27.52 3.72
C GLN A 248 4.51 -27.88 2.30
N ALA A 249 3.20 -27.88 2.04
CA ALA A 249 2.67 -28.13 0.72
C ALA A 249 3.13 -27.07 -0.30
N ASN A 250 3.39 -25.85 0.14
CA ASN A 250 3.78 -24.71 -0.71
C ASN A 250 5.30 -24.53 -0.90
N THR A 251 6.15 -25.42 -0.37
CA THR A 251 7.62 -25.21 -0.35
C THR A 251 8.30 -25.08 -1.72
N ASN A 252 7.62 -25.47 -2.79
CA ASN A 252 8.15 -25.39 -4.15
C ASN A 252 7.70 -24.12 -4.89
N ALA A 253 6.85 -23.29 -4.29
CA ALA A 253 6.41 -22.04 -4.87
C ALA A 253 7.35 -20.89 -4.50
N ASP A 254 7.53 -19.94 -5.42
CA ASP A 254 8.32 -18.72 -5.19
C ASP A 254 7.60 -17.69 -4.30
N THR A 255 6.33 -17.95 -3.94
CA THR A 255 5.50 -17.03 -3.16
C THR A 255 4.86 -17.76 -1.99
N PRO A 256 4.89 -17.19 -0.77
CA PRO A 256 4.32 -17.82 0.41
C PRO A 256 2.80 -17.73 0.43
N LEU A 257 2.12 -18.55 1.24
CA LEU A 257 0.64 -18.51 1.35
C LEU A 257 0.17 -17.38 2.27
N PHE A 258 -0.92 -16.70 1.88
CA PHE A 258 -1.79 -16.12 2.89
C PHE A 258 -2.49 -17.24 3.65
N ILE A 259 -2.46 -17.23 4.98
CA ILE A 259 -3.18 -18.18 5.83
C ILE A 259 -4.04 -17.37 6.79
N SER A 260 -5.35 -17.46 6.59
CA SER A 260 -6.33 -16.54 7.14
C SER A 260 -7.44 -17.21 7.94
N ALA A 261 -8.18 -16.42 8.71
CA ALA A 261 -9.39 -16.83 9.43
C ALA A 261 -10.32 -15.61 9.66
N ASP A 262 -11.51 -15.85 10.20
CA ASP A 262 -12.37 -14.80 10.79
C ASP A 262 -12.22 -14.77 12.32
N GLU A 263 -11.16 -14.14 12.85
CA GLU A 263 -10.95 -14.00 14.30
C GLU A 263 -11.37 -12.60 14.80
N GLU A 264 -12.62 -12.23 14.55
CA GLU A 264 -13.17 -10.92 14.93
C GLU A 264 -13.22 -10.71 16.46
N GLY A 265 -13.42 -11.79 17.21
CA GLY A 265 -13.73 -11.80 18.63
C GLY A 265 -15.20 -12.11 18.94
N GLY A 266 -15.52 -12.31 20.22
CA GLY A 266 -16.89 -12.62 20.65
C GLY A 266 -17.45 -13.91 20.03
N ARG A 267 -18.56 -13.79 19.29
CA ARG A 267 -19.22 -14.97 18.67
C ARG A 267 -18.51 -15.46 17.40
N VAL A 268 -17.79 -14.58 16.71
CA VAL A 268 -17.00 -14.92 15.51
C VAL A 268 -15.54 -15.06 15.90
N THR A 269 -15.25 -16.25 16.43
CA THR A 269 -13.90 -16.73 16.77
C THR A 269 -13.75 -18.12 16.18
N ARG A 270 -12.65 -18.38 15.47
CA ARG A 270 -12.33 -19.67 14.85
C ARG A 270 -11.25 -20.43 15.60
N LEU A 271 -10.33 -19.72 16.26
CA LEU A 271 -9.19 -20.32 16.93
C LEU A 271 -9.58 -21.39 17.96
N PRO A 272 -8.67 -22.33 18.31
CA PRO A 272 -8.98 -23.46 19.17
C PRO A 272 -9.61 -23.05 20.50
N LYS A 273 -10.59 -23.85 20.98
CA LYS A 273 -11.35 -23.57 22.22
C LYS A 273 -10.49 -23.43 23.48
N ALA A 274 -9.26 -23.95 23.46
CA ALA A 274 -8.31 -23.81 24.56
C ALA A 274 -7.84 -22.36 24.76
N LEU A 275 -7.96 -21.50 23.73
CA LEU A 275 -7.72 -20.08 23.85
C LEU A 275 -8.96 -19.35 24.38
N VAL A 276 -8.75 -18.50 25.37
CA VAL A 276 -9.78 -17.59 25.86
C VAL A 276 -10.13 -16.61 24.73
N LYS A 277 -11.42 -16.45 24.45
CA LYS A 277 -11.92 -15.53 23.42
C LYS A 277 -11.71 -14.07 23.82
N THR A 278 -11.47 -13.20 22.86
CA THR A 278 -11.57 -11.75 23.07
C THR A 278 -13.05 -11.33 23.17
N PRO A 279 -13.35 -10.17 23.81
CA PRO A 279 -14.72 -9.63 23.84
C PRO A 279 -15.28 -9.37 22.43
N SER A 280 -16.61 -9.28 22.31
CA SER A 280 -17.22 -8.82 21.05
C SER A 280 -16.90 -7.34 20.80
N ASN A 281 -16.89 -6.94 19.52
CA ASN A 281 -16.69 -5.55 19.12
C ASN A 281 -17.67 -4.61 19.82
N ARG A 282 -18.93 -5.04 20.02
CA ARG A 282 -19.90 -4.27 20.81
C ARG A 282 -19.44 -4.01 22.22
N LYS A 283 -18.92 -5.00 22.95
CA LYS A 283 -18.39 -4.80 24.32
C LYS A 283 -17.22 -3.83 24.34
N ILE A 284 -16.37 -3.85 23.32
CA ILE A 284 -15.24 -2.92 23.19
C ILE A 284 -15.75 -1.50 22.92
N GLY A 285 -16.75 -1.37 22.04
CA GLY A 285 -17.39 -0.10 21.69
C GLY A 285 -18.02 0.60 22.89
N HIS A 286 -18.70 -0.13 23.78
CA HIS A 286 -19.35 0.44 24.98
C HIS A 286 -18.38 1.14 25.95
N VAL A 287 -17.11 0.76 25.96
CA VAL A 287 -16.10 1.38 26.85
C VAL A 287 -15.54 2.67 26.26
N GLU A 288 -15.82 2.96 24.97
CA GLU A 288 -15.42 4.17 24.23
C GLU A 288 -13.92 4.52 24.31
N ASN A 289 -13.08 3.52 24.58
CA ASN A 289 -11.64 3.68 24.70
C ASN A 289 -10.92 2.94 23.57
N GLY A 290 -10.48 3.70 22.56
CA GLY A 290 -9.76 3.19 21.40
C GLY A 290 -8.52 2.36 21.74
N LYS A 291 -7.90 2.58 22.91
CA LYS A 291 -6.77 1.76 23.37
C LYS A 291 -7.18 0.29 23.56
N TYR A 292 -8.39 0.02 24.05
CA TYR A 292 -8.84 -1.38 24.22
C TYR A 292 -9.09 -2.06 22.88
N ALA A 293 -9.54 -1.32 21.86
CA ALA A 293 -9.64 -1.88 20.50
C ALA A 293 -8.26 -2.23 19.94
N TYR A 294 -7.25 -1.37 20.14
CA TYR A 294 -5.85 -1.67 19.82
C TYR A 294 -5.34 -2.91 20.57
N ASP A 295 -5.50 -2.95 21.89
CA ASP A 295 -5.03 -4.06 22.73
C ASP A 295 -5.71 -5.39 22.34
N VAL A 296 -6.98 -5.35 21.93
CA VAL A 296 -7.69 -6.52 21.40
C VAL A 296 -7.12 -6.93 20.04
N GLY A 297 -6.89 -6.00 19.13
CA GLY A 297 -6.27 -6.27 17.83
C GLY A 297 -4.86 -6.87 17.98
N GLU A 298 -4.05 -6.32 18.88
CA GLU A 298 -2.72 -6.85 19.20
C GLU A 298 -2.80 -8.28 19.72
N LEU A 299 -3.77 -8.56 20.59
CA LEU A 299 -3.95 -9.90 21.16
C LEU A 299 -4.47 -10.91 20.12
N ILE A 300 -5.36 -10.51 19.21
CA ILE A 300 -5.81 -11.33 18.08
C ILE A 300 -4.62 -11.63 17.17
N GLY A 301 -3.89 -10.60 16.73
CA GLY A 301 -2.70 -10.75 15.89
C GLY A 301 -1.64 -11.65 16.53
N ARG A 302 -1.41 -11.53 17.84
CA ARG A 302 -0.47 -12.39 18.57
C ARG A 302 -0.93 -13.85 18.64
N LYS A 303 -2.23 -14.10 18.83
CA LYS A 303 -2.78 -15.46 18.82
C LYS A 303 -2.64 -16.08 17.44
N MET A 304 -3.02 -15.36 16.39
CA MET A 304 -2.95 -15.83 15.01
C MET A 304 -1.52 -16.11 14.56
N SER A 305 -0.60 -15.18 14.78
CA SER A 305 0.82 -15.35 14.42
C SER A 305 1.52 -16.48 15.19
N ALA A 306 1.07 -16.78 16.42
CA ALA A 306 1.59 -17.93 17.19
C ALA A 306 1.30 -19.27 16.51
N PHE A 307 0.16 -19.40 15.82
CA PHE A 307 -0.15 -20.56 14.99
C PHE A 307 0.46 -20.47 13.58
N GLY A 308 0.93 -19.31 13.17
CA GLY A 308 1.47 -19.07 11.83
C GLY A 308 0.45 -18.56 10.81
N LEU A 309 -0.74 -18.11 11.25
CA LEU A 309 -1.65 -17.33 10.42
C LEU A 309 -1.11 -15.90 10.26
N ASN A 310 -1.41 -15.28 9.13
CA ASN A 310 -0.80 -14.00 8.74
C ASN A 310 -1.80 -12.98 8.16
N MET A 311 -3.07 -13.34 8.03
CA MET A 311 -4.13 -12.45 7.57
C MET A 311 -5.40 -12.72 8.40
N ASP A 312 -6.10 -11.67 8.81
CA ASP A 312 -7.36 -11.80 9.55
C ASP A 312 -8.45 -11.02 8.85
N PHE A 313 -9.62 -11.65 8.71
CA PHE A 313 -10.82 -11.00 8.18
C PHE A 313 -11.51 -10.22 9.28
N ALA A 314 -10.80 -9.23 9.80
CA ALA A 314 -11.22 -8.25 10.79
C ALA A 314 -10.37 -6.98 10.60
N PRO A 315 -10.81 -5.80 11.07
CA PRO A 315 -12.03 -5.51 11.83
C PRO A 315 -13.31 -5.45 10.98
N VAL A 316 -14.46 -5.59 11.64
CA VAL A 316 -15.77 -5.25 11.06
C VAL A 316 -15.99 -3.75 11.22
N LEU A 317 -16.14 -3.05 10.09
CA LEU A 317 -16.37 -1.60 10.00
C LEU A 317 -17.82 -1.23 9.68
N ASP A 318 -18.72 -2.21 9.69
CA ASP A 318 -20.15 -1.99 9.50
C ASP A 318 -20.75 -1.19 10.67
N VAL A 319 -21.46 -0.11 10.37
CA VAL A 319 -22.21 0.67 11.36
C VAL A 319 -23.57 0.02 11.57
N ASP A 320 -23.83 -0.49 12.78
CA ASP A 320 -25.07 -1.20 13.14
C ASP A 320 -26.25 -0.24 13.28
N SER A 321 -26.66 0.34 12.16
CA SER A 321 -27.70 1.38 12.06
C SER A 321 -29.11 0.80 11.94
N ASN A 322 -29.24 -0.47 11.55
CA ASN A 322 -30.50 -1.22 11.58
C ASN A 322 -30.54 -2.18 12.79
N PRO A 323 -31.36 -1.91 13.84
CA PRO A 323 -31.48 -2.80 14.99
C PRO A 323 -31.99 -4.22 14.67
N ASN A 324 -32.61 -4.40 13.50
CA ASN A 324 -33.10 -5.69 13.02
C ASN A 324 -32.11 -6.40 12.08
N ASN A 325 -30.87 -5.91 11.96
CA ASN A 325 -29.84 -6.54 11.14
C ASN A 325 -29.57 -7.98 11.63
N PRO A 326 -29.78 -9.02 10.79
CA PRO A 326 -29.64 -10.40 11.24
C PRO A 326 -28.17 -10.88 11.29
N VAL A 327 -27.24 -10.14 10.70
CA VAL A 327 -25.87 -10.61 10.42
C VAL A 327 -24.81 -9.90 11.25
N ILE A 328 -24.90 -8.58 11.39
CA ILE A 328 -23.88 -7.74 12.03
C ILE A 328 -24.08 -7.75 13.55
N GLY A 329 -25.04 -6.99 14.08
CA GLY A 329 -25.35 -6.96 15.51
C GLY A 329 -24.10 -6.72 16.36
N ASP A 330 -23.80 -7.63 17.29
CA ASP A 330 -22.66 -7.50 18.22
C ASP A 330 -21.26 -7.61 17.58
N ARG A 331 -21.19 -7.93 16.28
CA ARG A 331 -19.96 -7.85 15.46
C ARG A 331 -19.56 -6.43 15.14
N SER A 332 -20.49 -5.48 15.16
CA SER A 332 -20.17 -4.05 15.08
C SER A 332 -19.82 -3.49 16.45
N TYR A 333 -19.01 -2.44 16.46
CA TYR A 333 -18.73 -1.62 17.63
C TYR A 333 -19.95 -0.83 18.12
N GLY A 334 -20.91 -0.53 17.24
CA GLY A 334 -22.14 0.18 17.59
C GLY A 334 -22.79 0.87 16.39
N ALA A 335 -23.77 1.72 16.68
CA ALA A 335 -24.49 2.51 15.68
C ALA A 335 -23.84 3.88 15.41
N ASP A 336 -22.82 4.27 16.20
CA ASP A 336 -22.12 5.55 16.02
C ASP A 336 -20.94 5.43 15.04
N VAL A 337 -20.95 6.29 14.03
CA VAL A 337 -19.96 6.28 12.93
C VAL A 337 -18.55 6.58 13.43
N GLN A 338 -18.39 7.49 14.40
CA GLN A 338 -17.08 7.88 14.91
C GLN A 338 -16.49 6.79 15.80
N LEU A 339 -17.31 6.15 16.63
CA LEU A 339 -16.93 5.01 17.44
C LEU A 339 -16.46 3.85 16.57
N VAL A 340 -17.26 3.46 15.57
CA VAL A 340 -16.91 2.36 14.64
C VAL A 340 -15.62 2.67 13.90
N SER A 341 -15.48 3.91 13.38
CA SER A 341 -14.27 4.34 12.70
C SER A 341 -13.04 4.22 13.61
N LYS A 342 -13.10 4.82 14.81
CA LYS A 342 -11.95 4.89 15.72
C LYS A 342 -11.58 3.52 16.26
N ALA A 343 -12.55 2.73 16.69
CA ALA A 343 -12.29 1.41 17.25
C ALA A 343 -11.80 0.43 16.18
N GLY A 344 -12.41 0.43 14.99
CA GLY A 344 -11.98 -0.41 13.87
C GLY A 344 -10.53 -0.16 13.48
N ILE A 345 -10.13 1.11 13.26
CA ILE A 345 -8.74 1.48 12.93
C ILE A 345 -7.77 1.02 14.01
N GLN A 346 -8.13 1.20 15.28
CA GLN A 346 -7.27 0.78 16.38
C GLN A 346 -7.10 -0.74 16.42
N GLN A 347 -8.17 -1.53 16.22
CA GLN A 347 -8.06 -2.98 16.11
C GLN A 347 -7.17 -3.40 14.92
N ALA A 348 -7.33 -2.77 13.75
CA ALA A 348 -6.47 -2.99 12.60
C ALA A 348 -4.99 -2.70 12.93
N ASN A 349 -4.69 -1.55 13.55
CA ASN A 349 -3.34 -1.19 13.97
C ASN A 349 -2.74 -2.20 14.96
N GLY A 350 -3.55 -2.71 15.89
CA GLY A 350 -3.14 -3.76 16.81
C GLY A 350 -2.71 -5.03 16.06
N MET A 351 -3.47 -5.47 15.06
CA MET A 351 -3.11 -6.63 14.23
C MET A 351 -1.85 -6.39 13.41
N MET A 352 -1.74 -5.22 12.76
CA MET A 352 -0.55 -4.84 12.00
C MET A 352 0.72 -4.84 12.86
N SER A 353 0.65 -4.41 14.12
CA SER A 353 1.80 -4.44 15.06
C SER A 353 2.35 -5.86 15.30
N GLN A 354 1.55 -6.89 15.03
CA GLN A 354 1.93 -8.29 15.16
C GLN A 354 2.19 -8.96 13.79
N HIS A 355 2.34 -8.17 12.73
CA HIS A 355 2.55 -8.62 11.34
C HIS A 355 1.41 -9.53 10.84
N VAL A 356 0.18 -9.28 11.28
CA VAL A 356 -1.03 -9.91 10.75
C VAL A 356 -1.80 -8.88 9.95
N ILE A 357 -2.08 -9.19 8.69
CA ILE A 357 -2.77 -8.30 7.75
C ILE A 357 -4.24 -8.17 8.14
N PRO A 358 -4.73 -6.98 8.55
CA PRO A 358 -6.14 -6.76 8.77
C PRO A 358 -6.88 -6.61 7.43
N VAL A 359 -8.02 -7.29 7.27
CA VAL A 359 -8.93 -7.10 6.15
C VAL A 359 -10.21 -6.47 6.66
N VAL A 360 -10.38 -5.18 6.37
CA VAL A 360 -11.56 -4.42 6.82
C VAL A 360 -12.80 -4.83 6.02
N LYS A 361 -13.95 -4.98 6.69
CA LYS A 361 -15.16 -5.53 6.07
C LYS A 361 -16.48 -5.01 6.66
N HIS A 362 -17.61 -5.07 5.96
CA HIS A 362 -17.79 -5.57 4.58
C HIS A 362 -18.13 -4.39 3.68
N PHE A 363 -17.18 -3.95 2.86
CA PHE A 363 -17.34 -2.78 2.00
C PHE A 363 -18.51 -2.99 1.02
N PRO A 364 -19.35 -1.97 0.74
CA PRO A 364 -19.31 -0.59 1.24
C PRO A 364 -20.10 -0.34 2.55
N GLY A 365 -20.53 -1.39 3.26
CA GLY A 365 -21.24 -1.31 4.54
C GLY A 365 -22.48 -2.20 4.58
N HIS A 366 -22.47 -3.21 5.43
CA HIS A 366 -23.54 -4.22 5.59
C HIS A 366 -24.47 -3.94 6.79
N GLY A 367 -24.12 -2.96 7.63
CA GLY A 367 -24.76 -2.72 8.92
C GLY A 367 -26.23 -2.28 8.89
N ASP A 368 -26.77 -1.88 7.72
CA ASP A 368 -28.18 -1.50 7.55
C ASP A 368 -29.02 -2.52 6.76
N THR A 369 -28.50 -3.72 6.49
CA THR A 369 -29.26 -4.74 5.76
C THR A 369 -30.35 -5.40 6.63
N SER A 370 -31.41 -5.90 5.98
CA SER A 370 -32.48 -6.68 6.62
C SER A 370 -32.55 -8.13 6.15
N VAL A 371 -31.62 -8.53 5.28
CA VAL A 371 -31.50 -9.87 4.68
C VAL A 371 -30.08 -10.37 4.95
N ASP A 372 -29.96 -11.65 5.30
CA ASP A 372 -28.67 -12.29 5.50
C ASP A 372 -28.04 -12.71 4.16
N SER A 373 -26.86 -12.19 3.83
CA SER A 373 -26.11 -12.52 2.61
C SER A 373 -25.70 -14.00 2.52
N HIS A 374 -25.67 -14.73 3.64
CA HIS A 374 -25.50 -16.18 3.62
C HIS A 374 -26.72 -16.90 3.03
N ILE A 375 -27.89 -16.27 3.06
CA ILE A 375 -29.16 -16.84 2.63
C ILE A 375 -29.57 -16.30 1.24
N ASP A 376 -29.58 -14.98 1.07
CA ASP A 376 -30.03 -14.30 -0.15
C ASP A 376 -29.43 -12.88 -0.28
N LEU A 377 -29.57 -12.24 -1.43
CA LEU A 377 -28.90 -10.97 -1.77
C LEU A 377 -29.50 -9.76 -1.02
N PRO A 378 -28.78 -9.13 -0.07
CA PRO A 378 -29.24 -7.93 0.61
C PRO A 378 -29.21 -6.70 -0.30
N VAL A 379 -30.11 -5.75 -0.06
CA VAL A 379 -30.22 -4.51 -0.83
C VAL A 379 -30.19 -3.31 0.12
N ILE A 380 -29.26 -2.38 -0.15
CA ILE A 380 -29.19 -1.06 0.47
C ILE A 380 -29.83 -0.04 -0.47
N LYS A 381 -30.93 0.56 -0.03
CA LYS A 381 -31.76 1.50 -0.81
C LYS A 381 -31.46 2.98 -0.54
N HIS A 382 -30.48 3.24 0.31
CA HIS A 382 -30.11 4.61 0.68
C HIS A 382 -29.46 5.37 -0.47
N ASN A 383 -29.58 6.69 -0.46
CA ASN A 383 -28.91 7.55 -1.43
C ASN A 383 -27.41 7.72 -1.11
N LYS A 384 -26.63 8.26 -2.06
CA LYS A 384 -25.19 8.48 -1.89
C LYS A 384 -24.85 9.37 -0.69
N GLU A 385 -25.64 10.40 -0.42
CA GLU A 385 -25.41 11.32 0.70
C GLU A 385 -25.47 10.59 2.05
N ARG A 386 -26.42 9.67 2.21
CA ARG A 386 -26.52 8.81 3.40
C ARG A 386 -25.30 7.89 3.50
N LEU A 387 -24.92 7.23 2.41
CA LEU A 387 -23.76 6.34 2.36
C LEU A 387 -22.46 7.06 2.74
N GLN A 388 -22.27 8.28 2.25
CA GLN A 388 -21.13 9.13 2.59
C GLN A 388 -21.12 9.61 4.05
N LYS A 389 -22.27 9.61 4.74
CA LYS A 389 -22.39 10.05 6.14
C LYS A 389 -22.32 8.91 7.15
N VAL A 390 -22.70 7.68 6.77
CA VAL A 390 -22.84 6.57 7.72
C VAL A 390 -21.98 5.37 7.34
N GLU A 391 -22.17 4.78 6.17
CA GLU A 391 -21.56 3.50 5.81
C GLU A 391 -20.09 3.62 5.36
N LEU A 392 -19.76 4.64 4.55
CA LEU A 392 -18.42 4.82 3.98
C LEU A 392 -17.35 5.43 4.92
N PRO A 393 -17.67 6.34 5.87
CA PRO A 393 -16.64 6.99 6.68
C PRO A 393 -15.70 6.06 7.46
N PRO A 394 -16.14 4.93 8.06
CA PRO A 394 -15.22 3.97 8.68
C PRO A 394 -14.19 3.40 7.71
N PHE A 395 -14.60 3.01 6.50
CA PHE A 395 -13.70 2.49 5.47
C PHE A 395 -12.74 3.55 4.98
N LYS A 396 -13.24 4.76 4.67
CA LYS A 396 -12.39 5.87 4.25
C LYS A 396 -11.28 6.12 5.27
N ARG A 397 -11.63 6.23 6.56
CA ARG A 397 -10.63 6.47 7.62
C ARG A 397 -9.68 5.31 7.83
N ALA A 398 -10.11 4.06 7.59
CA ALA A 398 -9.21 2.91 7.64
C ALA A 398 -8.20 2.93 6.49
N ILE A 399 -8.65 3.24 5.27
CA ILE A 399 -7.80 3.43 4.07
C ILE A 399 -6.79 4.54 4.35
N ASP A 400 -7.28 5.69 4.82
CA ASP A 400 -6.45 6.83 5.24
C ASP A 400 -5.45 6.46 6.35
N GLY A 401 -5.80 5.49 7.19
CA GLY A 401 -4.98 4.96 8.27
C GLY A 401 -3.99 3.87 7.86
N GLY A 402 -3.90 3.56 6.56
CA GLY A 402 -2.89 2.66 6.01
C GLY A 402 -3.27 1.18 5.96
N VAL A 403 -4.55 0.81 6.10
CA VAL A 403 -4.95 -0.59 5.84
C VAL A 403 -4.71 -0.95 4.38
N LYS A 404 -4.23 -2.17 4.13
CA LYS A 404 -3.81 -2.63 2.80
C LYS A 404 -4.68 -3.76 2.23
N ALA A 405 -5.77 -4.11 2.91
CA ALA A 405 -6.73 -5.08 2.39
C ALA A 405 -8.17 -4.72 2.79
N VAL A 406 -9.08 -4.82 1.82
CA VAL A 406 -10.53 -4.55 1.99
C VAL A 406 -11.31 -5.74 1.45
N MET A 407 -12.29 -6.22 2.23
CA MET A 407 -13.25 -7.21 1.77
C MET A 407 -14.53 -6.53 1.30
N VAL A 408 -15.00 -6.90 0.10
CA VAL A 408 -16.22 -6.38 -0.50
C VAL A 408 -17.35 -7.38 -0.35
N GLY A 409 -18.42 -6.98 0.33
CA GLY A 409 -19.58 -7.83 0.62
C GLY A 409 -20.45 -8.13 -0.61
N HIS A 410 -21.32 -9.12 -0.48
CA HIS A 410 -22.35 -9.44 -1.47
C HIS A 410 -23.65 -8.71 -1.16
N LEU A 411 -23.76 -7.44 -1.59
CA LEU A 411 -24.97 -6.63 -1.44
C LEU A 411 -25.19 -5.73 -2.67
N ILE A 412 -26.45 -5.46 -3.01
CA ILE A 412 -26.83 -4.42 -3.98
C ILE A 412 -26.85 -3.08 -3.26
N VAL A 413 -26.26 -2.06 -3.87
CA VAL A 413 -26.27 -0.69 -3.35
C VAL A 413 -26.85 0.23 -4.41
N GLU A 414 -28.17 0.47 -4.34
CA GLU A 414 -28.94 1.08 -5.43
C GLU A 414 -28.39 2.45 -5.87
N ALA A 415 -27.83 3.21 -4.93
CA ALA A 415 -27.23 4.51 -5.20
C ALA A 415 -26.01 4.48 -6.14
N TYR A 416 -25.30 3.34 -6.20
CA TYR A 416 -24.11 3.16 -7.04
C TYR A 416 -24.41 2.20 -8.18
N ASP A 417 -24.89 1.00 -7.87
CA ASP A 417 -25.25 -0.02 -8.84
C ASP A 417 -26.52 -0.77 -8.41
N PRO A 418 -27.67 -0.53 -9.06
CA PRO A 418 -28.94 -1.15 -8.68
C PRO A 418 -29.09 -2.59 -9.18
N LYS A 419 -28.12 -3.14 -9.92
CA LYS A 419 -28.23 -4.46 -10.57
C LYS A 419 -27.14 -5.43 -10.19
N ILE A 420 -25.93 -4.91 -9.95
CA ILE A 420 -24.74 -5.74 -9.74
C ILE A 420 -24.31 -5.67 -8.28
N PRO A 421 -24.16 -6.81 -7.59
CA PRO A 421 -23.60 -6.86 -6.24
C PRO A 421 -22.25 -6.16 -6.14
N ALA A 422 -22.00 -5.52 -5.00
CA ALA A 422 -20.79 -4.75 -4.72
C ALA A 422 -19.49 -5.50 -5.06
N SER A 423 -19.41 -6.78 -4.68
CA SER A 423 -18.25 -7.66 -4.88
C SER A 423 -17.84 -7.91 -6.33
N PHE A 424 -18.62 -7.48 -7.31
CA PHE A 424 -18.24 -7.53 -8.73
C PHE A 424 -18.87 -6.39 -9.54
N SER A 425 -19.14 -5.25 -8.90
CA SER A 425 -19.57 -4.03 -9.57
C SER A 425 -18.40 -3.09 -9.78
N LYS A 426 -18.09 -2.77 -11.04
CA LYS A 426 -17.08 -1.77 -11.40
C LYS A 426 -17.35 -0.41 -10.74
N LYS A 427 -18.62 -0.01 -10.62
CA LYS A 427 -18.99 1.28 -10.00
C LYS A 427 -18.68 1.35 -8.51
N ILE A 428 -18.57 0.21 -7.85
CA ILE A 428 -18.30 0.13 -6.42
C ILE A 428 -16.81 -0.15 -6.19
N ILE A 429 -16.21 -1.06 -6.94
CA ILE A 429 -14.79 -1.42 -6.76
C ILE A 429 -13.88 -0.39 -7.44
N GLN A 430 -14.00 -0.20 -8.75
CA GLN A 430 -13.17 0.76 -9.48
C GLN A 430 -13.56 2.20 -9.10
N ASP A 431 -14.77 2.62 -9.44
CA ASP A 431 -15.11 4.05 -9.41
C ASP A 431 -15.20 4.60 -7.96
N LEU A 432 -15.71 3.81 -7.00
CA LEU A 432 -15.86 4.25 -5.60
C LEU A 432 -14.65 3.89 -4.74
N LEU A 433 -14.28 2.60 -4.64
CA LEU A 433 -13.21 2.18 -3.72
C LEU A 433 -11.82 2.61 -4.22
N ARG A 434 -11.47 2.30 -5.47
CA ARG A 434 -10.15 2.64 -6.03
C ARG A 434 -10.05 4.12 -6.41
N ASP A 435 -11.01 4.67 -7.14
CA ASP A 435 -10.92 6.05 -7.65
C ASP A 435 -11.43 7.11 -6.66
N GLU A 436 -12.62 6.98 -6.05
CA GLU A 436 -13.13 8.03 -5.12
C GLU A 436 -12.44 7.96 -3.74
N LEU A 437 -12.29 6.76 -3.17
CA LEU A 437 -11.65 6.55 -1.87
C LEU A 437 -10.14 6.31 -1.95
N GLN A 438 -9.58 6.24 -3.16
CA GLN A 438 -8.14 6.17 -3.39
C GLN A 438 -7.51 4.94 -2.73
N PHE A 439 -8.23 3.80 -2.75
CA PHE A 439 -7.75 2.54 -2.20
C PHE A 439 -6.92 1.73 -3.20
N ASP A 440 -5.86 1.18 -2.64
CA ASP A 440 -4.60 0.96 -3.32
C ASP A 440 -4.12 -0.48 -3.08
N GLY A 441 -4.49 -1.02 -1.92
CA GLY A 441 -4.19 -2.38 -1.52
C GLY A 441 -5.05 -3.43 -2.21
N VAL A 442 -5.07 -4.59 -1.58
CA VAL A 442 -5.71 -5.80 -2.09
C VAL A 442 -7.21 -5.75 -1.85
N VAL A 443 -7.99 -5.91 -2.91
CA VAL A 443 -9.45 -6.03 -2.85
C VAL A 443 -9.84 -7.51 -2.88
N ILE A 444 -10.49 -7.98 -1.83
CA ILE A 444 -10.92 -9.38 -1.66
C ILE A 444 -12.44 -9.45 -1.74
N THR A 445 -13.00 -10.42 -2.45
CA THR A 445 -14.45 -10.67 -2.36
C THR A 445 -14.80 -11.29 -1.01
N ASP A 446 -16.03 -11.06 -0.53
CA ASP A 446 -16.65 -12.01 0.39
C ASP A 446 -16.80 -13.39 -0.29
N ASP A 447 -17.15 -14.43 0.45
CA ASP A 447 -17.07 -15.80 -0.05
C ASP A 447 -18.08 -16.06 -1.19
N LEU A 448 -17.56 -16.27 -2.40
CA LEU A 448 -18.36 -16.37 -3.63
C LEU A 448 -19.36 -17.53 -3.61
N VAL A 449 -19.17 -18.53 -2.75
CA VAL A 449 -20.09 -19.66 -2.62
C VAL A 449 -21.24 -19.39 -1.63
N MET A 450 -21.29 -18.21 -1.00
CA MET A 450 -22.41 -17.79 -0.16
C MET A 450 -23.70 -17.64 -0.95
N GLY A 451 -24.85 -17.77 -0.26
CA GLY A 451 -26.18 -17.80 -0.88
C GLY A 451 -26.47 -16.61 -1.81
N ALA A 452 -26.03 -15.39 -1.44
CA ALA A 452 -26.23 -14.19 -2.25
C ALA A 452 -25.67 -14.30 -3.68
N VAL A 453 -24.52 -14.98 -3.86
CA VAL A 453 -23.89 -15.18 -5.16
C VAL A 453 -24.17 -16.57 -5.71
N GLY A 454 -23.87 -17.62 -4.93
CA GLY A 454 -23.94 -19.01 -5.37
C GLY A 454 -25.33 -19.50 -5.81
N LYS A 455 -26.42 -18.79 -5.45
CA LYS A 455 -27.78 -19.09 -5.94
C LYS A 455 -28.20 -18.26 -7.16
N ASN A 456 -27.59 -17.09 -7.35
CA ASN A 456 -28.09 -16.05 -8.24
C ASN A 456 -27.20 -15.81 -9.47
N TYR A 457 -25.94 -16.28 -9.43
CA TYR A 457 -24.95 -16.03 -10.48
C TYR A 457 -24.15 -17.29 -10.79
N ALA A 458 -23.73 -17.43 -12.05
CA ALA A 458 -22.71 -18.41 -12.42
C ALA A 458 -21.37 -17.98 -11.81
N ILE A 459 -20.72 -18.87 -11.06
CA ILE A 459 -19.55 -18.51 -10.26
C ILE A 459 -18.36 -18.08 -11.12
N GLY A 460 -18.14 -18.73 -12.27
CA GLY A 460 -17.11 -18.31 -13.23
C GLY A 460 -17.34 -16.91 -13.79
N GLU A 461 -18.59 -16.55 -14.08
CA GLU A 461 -18.95 -15.20 -14.54
C GLU A 461 -18.76 -14.16 -13.43
N ALA A 462 -19.20 -14.46 -12.21
CA ALA A 462 -19.03 -13.58 -11.06
C ALA A 462 -17.55 -13.31 -10.76
N ALA A 463 -16.71 -14.35 -10.86
CA ALA A 463 -15.26 -14.25 -10.71
C ALA A 463 -14.61 -13.34 -11.76
N VAL A 464 -14.89 -13.57 -13.05
CA VAL A 464 -14.38 -12.74 -14.15
C VAL A 464 -14.79 -11.27 -13.95
N ARG A 465 -16.07 -11.03 -13.62
CA ARG A 465 -16.58 -9.67 -13.38
C ARG A 465 -15.92 -9.01 -12.17
N SER A 466 -15.62 -9.75 -11.11
CA SER A 466 -14.92 -9.22 -9.93
C SER A 466 -13.52 -8.71 -10.30
N ILE A 467 -12.72 -9.55 -10.97
CA ILE A 467 -11.37 -9.15 -11.40
C ILE A 467 -11.43 -7.98 -12.39
N GLN A 468 -12.37 -8.02 -13.34
CA GLN A 468 -12.59 -6.95 -14.30
C GLN A 468 -13.03 -5.63 -13.65
N ALA A 469 -13.79 -5.71 -12.55
CA ALA A 469 -14.24 -4.55 -11.77
C ALA A 469 -13.12 -3.93 -10.92
N GLY A 470 -11.95 -4.56 -10.84
CA GLY A 470 -10.83 -4.11 -10.03
C GLY A 470 -10.60 -4.96 -8.78
N GLY A 471 -11.27 -6.11 -8.59
CA GLY A 471 -10.98 -7.04 -7.50
C GLY A 471 -9.66 -7.79 -7.73
N ASP A 472 -9.01 -8.27 -6.65
CA ASP A 472 -7.70 -8.93 -6.73
C ASP A 472 -7.73 -10.38 -6.23
N ILE A 473 -8.46 -10.67 -5.16
CA ILE A 473 -8.60 -12.03 -4.61
C ILE A 473 -10.06 -12.45 -4.58
N LEU A 474 -10.31 -13.65 -5.10
CA LEU A 474 -11.58 -14.34 -5.09
C LEU A 474 -11.58 -15.36 -3.93
N LEU A 475 -12.45 -15.12 -2.96
CA LEU A 475 -12.62 -16.01 -1.82
C LEU A 475 -13.56 -17.17 -2.16
N VAL A 476 -13.09 -18.41 -1.96
CA VAL A 476 -13.84 -19.65 -2.18
C VAL A 476 -13.69 -20.57 -0.95
N GLY A 477 -14.44 -20.26 0.11
CA GLY A 477 -14.17 -20.77 1.46
C GLY A 477 -14.82 -22.12 1.81
N HIS A 478 -15.97 -22.45 1.22
CA HIS A 478 -16.76 -23.62 1.68
C HIS A 478 -16.78 -24.82 0.73
N ASN A 479 -16.37 -24.69 -0.53
CA ASN A 479 -16.37 -25.79 -1.49
C ASN A 479 -15.19 -25.68 -2.48
N TYR A 480 -14.54 -26.79 -2.81
CA TYR A 480 -13.48 -26.83 -3.82
C TYR A 480 -14.00 -26.84 -5.25
N THR A 481 -15.20 -27.37 -5.51
CA THR A 481 -15.74 -27.54 -6.88
C THR A 481 -15.65 -26.25 -7.73
N PRO A 482 -15.98 -25.06 -7.20
CA PRO A 482 -15.95 -23.83 -7.99
C PRO A 482 -14.55 -23.39 -8.42
N VAL A 483 -13.48 -23.87 -7.80
CA VAL A 483 -12.11 -23.40 -8.07
C VAL A 483 -11.69 -23.64 -9.52
N ASN A 484 -11.88 -24.86 -10.03
CA ASN A 484 -11.54 -25.17 -11.43
C ASN A 484 -12.47 -24.46 -12.42
N GLU A 485 -13.73 -24.23 -12.06
CA GLU A 485 -14.67 -23.47 -12.88
C GLU A 485 -14.22 -22.01 -13.01
N ILE A 486 -13.80 -21.39 -11.90
CA ILE A 486 -13.28 -20.03 -11.87
C ILE A 486 -12.00 -19.92 -12.71
N LEU A 487 -11.02 -20.81 -12.53
CA LEU A 487 -9.78 -20.79 -13.32
C LEU A 487 -10.05 -20.93 -14.81
N THR A 488 -10.96 -21.85 -15.19
CA THR A 488 -11.36 -22.04 -16.59
C THR A 488 -12.02 -20.78 -17.16
N ALA A 489 -12.88 -20.12 -16.37
CA ALA A 489 -13.56 -18.90 -16.79
C ALA A 489 -12.59 -17.73 -16.94
N LEU A 490 -11.62 -17.57 -16.03
CA LEU A 490 -10.58 -16.54 -16.12
C LEU A 490 -9.68 -16.75 -17.35
N GLN A 491 -9.22 -17.99 -17.58
CA GLN A 491 -8.42 -18.32 -18.76
C GLN A 491 -9.19 -18.01 -20.05
N LYS A 492 -10.44 -18.49 -20.14
CA LYS A 492 -11.30 -18.23 -21.30
C LYS A 492 -11.52 -16.72 -21.52
N ALA A 493 -11.75 -15.96 -20.44
CA ALA A 493 -11.93 -14.52 -20.53
C ALA A 493 -10.70 -13.80 -21.09
N ILE A 494 -9.49 -14.30 -20.80
CA ILE A 494 -8.23 -13.82 -21.36
C ILE A 494 -8.10 -14.21 -22.84
N ASP A 495 -8.37 -15.47 -23.17
CA ASP A 495 -8.31 -15.97 -24.55
C ASP A 495 -9.27 -15.20 -25.47
N GLU A 496 -10.44 -14.80 -24.95
CA GLU A 496 -11.45 -14.01 -25.65
C GLU A 496 -11.17 -12.48 -25.61
N GLY A 497 -10.15 -12.03 -24.88
CA GLY A 497 -9.76 -10.62 -24.76
C GLY A 497 -10.69 -9.77 -23.88
N THR A 498 -11.61 -10.38 -23.13
CA THR A 498 -12.48 -9.68 -22.16
C THR A 498 -11.74 -9.31 -20.87
N LEU A 499 -10.72 -10.08 -20.52
CA LEU A 499 -9.69 -9.76 -19.55
C LEU A 499 -8.33 -9.69 -20.26
N THR A 500 -7.43 -8.85 -19.77
CA THR A 500 -6.05 -8.77 -20.27
C THR A 500 -5.09 -9.33 -19.24
N GLU A 501 -3.98 -9.92 -19.68
CA GLU A 501 -2.92 -10.34 -18.76
C GLU A 501 -2.37 -9.15 -17.96
N LYS A 502 -2.36 -7.92 -18.53
CA LYS A 502 -2.01 -6.70 -17.80
C LYS A 502 -2.89 -6.52 -16.55
N ARG A 503 -4.21 -6.70 -16.67
CA ARG A 503 -5.13 -6.60 -15.52
C ARG A 503 -4.83 -7.66 -14.46
N ILE A 504 -4.44 -8.87 -14.88
CA ILE A 504 -4.01 -9.92 -13.95
C ILE A 504 -2.71 -9.51 -13.24
N ASN A 505 -1.72 -9.02 -13.98
CA ASN A 505 -0.44 -8.57 -13.43
C ASN A 505 -0.63 -7.48 -12.38
N GLU A 506 -1.53 -6.51 -12.60
CA GLU A 506 -1.86 -5.46 -11.63
C GLU A 506 -2.41 -6.03 -10.31
N SER A 507 -3.21 -7.10 -10.36
CA SER A 507 -3.70 -7.76 -9.14
C SER A 507 -2.62 -8.58 -8.45
N VAL A 508 -1.85 -9.36 -9.22
CA VAL A 508 -0.76 -10.18 -8.66
C VAL A 508 0.32 -9.30 -8.05
N GLU A 509 0.66 -8.16 -8.66
CA GLU A 509 1.62 -7.21 -8.11
C GLU A 509 1.18 -6.71 -6.73
N ARG A 510 -0.09 -6.27 -6.57
CA ARG A 510 -0.63 -5.85 -5.26
C ARG A 510 -0.55 -6.97 -4.23
N ILE A 511 -0.82 -8.21 -4.63
CA ILE A 511 -0.74 -9.40 -3.78
C ILE A 511 0.71 -9.65 -3.33
N LEU A 512 1.67 -9.60 -4.25
CA LEU A 512 3.09 -9.83 -3.96
C LEU A 512 3.68 -8.72 -3.09
N LEU A 513 3.36 -7.45 -3.38
CA LEU A 513 3.74 -6.32 -2.55
C LEU A 513 3.19 -6.45 -1.13
N LEU A 514 1.93 -6.89 -0.97
CA LEU A 514 1.36 -7.12 0.35
C LEU A 514 2.07 -8.25 1.12
N LYS A 515 2.42 -9.35 0.43
CA LYS A 515 3.20 -10.45 1.03
C LYS A 515 4.59 -9.96 1.46
N GLN A 516 5.26 -9.16 0.63
CA GLN A 516 6.57 -8.59 0.93
C GLN A 516 6.51 -7.61 2.11
N GLN A 517 5.57 -6.66 2.09
CA GLN A 517 5.40 -5.64 3.12
C GLN A 517 5.22 -6.25 4.52
N TYR A 518 4.47 -7.36 4.62
CA TYR A 518 4.25 -8.07 5.88
C TYR A 518 5.26 -9.18 6.16
N GLN A 519 6.30 -9.32 5.32
CA GLN A 519 7.37 -10.32 5.46
C GLN A 519 6.83 -11.74 5.57
N ILE A 520 5.78 -12.04 4.80
CA ILE A 520 5.11 -13.32 4.83
C ILE A 520 6.09 -14.42 4.41
N ASN A 521 6.05 -15.54 5.13
CA ASN A 521 6.88 -16.70 4.84
C ASN A 521 6.19 -17.98 5.32
N ASP A 522 6.58 -19.10 4.71
CA ASP A 522 6.06 -20.43 5.03
C ASP A 522 6.92 -21.14 6.08
N VAL A 523 7.55 -20.39 7.00
CA VAL A 523 8.29 -20.98 8.12
C VAL A 523 7.31 -21.61 9.11
N GLN A 524 7.56 -22.88 9.40
CA GLN A 524 6.77 -23.67 10.35
C GLN A 524 6.95 -23.16 11.79
N LYS A 525 5.96 -23.42 12.63
CA LYS A 525 5.95 -23.03 14.05
C LYS A 525 6.04 -24.28 14.93
N ASP A 526 6.89 -24.26 15.96
CA ASP A 526 7.13 -25.43 16.81
C ASP A 526 6.10 -25.60 17.93
N LYS A 527 5.62 -24.49 18.51
CA LYS A 527 4.72 -24.51 19.67
C LYS A 527 3.93 -23.22 19.83
N VAL A 528 2.80 -23.34 20.53
CA VAL A 528 1.95 -22.22 20.93
C VAL A 528 1.91 -22.12 22.46
N ASP A 529 2.27 -20.96 23.02
CA ASP A 529 2.21 -20.70 24.46
C ASP A 529 0.79 -20.27 24.88
N VAL A 530 -0.09 -21.27 25.04
CA VAL A 530 -1.50 -21.08 25.38
C VAL A 530 -1.69 -20.39 26.72
N GLU A 531 -0.87 -20.73 27.73
CA GLU A 531 -0.97 -20.15 29.07
C GLU A 531 -0.69 -18.65 29.06
N LYS A 532 0.37 -18.22 28.37
CA LYS A 532 0.69 -16.79 28.21
C LYS A 532 -0.42 -16.05 27.49
N LEU A 533 -0.91 -16.58 26.36
CA LEU A 533 -1.98 -15.95 25.57
C LEU A 533 -3.27 -15.82 26.39
N ASN A 534 -3.64 -16.86 27.14
CA ASN A 534 -4.83 -16.85 27.99
C ASN A 534 -4.70 -15.87 29.15
N ARG A 535 -3.54 -15.82 29.82
CA ARG A 535 -3.27 -14.85 30.89
C ARG A 535 -3.42 -13.41 30.39
N GLN A 536 -2.77 -13.07 29.27
CA GLN A 536 -2.90 -11.75 28.65
C GLN A 536 -4.35 -11.42 28.26
N THR A 537 -5.07 -12.40 27.73
CA THR A 537 -6.49 -12.23 27.38
C THR A 537 -7.34 -11.92 28.62
N MET A 538 -7.20 -12.72 29.68
CA MET A 538 -7.97 -12.53 30.91
C MET A 538 -7.63 -11.21 31.61
N GLU A 539 -6.36 -10.79 31.60
CA GLU A 539 -5.95 -9.48 32.11
C GLU A 539 -6.59 -8.33 31.34
N LEU A 540 -6.66 -8.42 30.01
CA LEU A 540 -7.32 -7.42 29.18
C LEU A 540 -8.85 -7.39 29.42
N ILE A 541 -9.49 -8.55 29.49
CA ILE A 541 -10.93 -8.67 29.79
C ILE A 541 -11.24 -7.99 31.13
N LYS A 542 -10.47 -8.27 32.19
CA LYS A 542 -10.66 -7.63 33.51
C LYS A 542 -10.54 -6.10 33.45
N LYS A 543 -9.61 -5.57 32.63
CA LYS A 543 -9.46 -4.11 32.45
C LYS A 543 -10.66 -3.49 31.73
N ILE A 544 -11.20 -4.17 30.72
CA ILE A 544 -12.39 -3.73 29.98
C ILE A 544 -13.62 -3.78 30.90
N GLU A 545 -13.80 -4.87 31.65
CA GLU A 545 -14.93 -5.06 32.56
C GLU A 545 -14.92 -4.09 33.74
N ALA A 546 -13.75 -3.69 34.25
CA ALA A 546 -13.64 -2.69 35.32
C ALA A 546 -14.04 -1.26 34.88
N ARG A 547 -14.33 -1.05 33.60
CA ARG A 547 -14.76 0.23 33.02
C ARG A 547 -16.21 0.23 32.53
N ASN A 548 -16.86 -0.94 32.49
CA ASN A 548 -18.30 -1.09 32.31
C ASN A 548 -19.01 -0.86 33.65
#